data_AF-A0A3A0DGC0-F1
#
_entry.id   AF-A0A3A0DGC0-F1
#
_cell.length_a   1.000
_cell.length_b   1.000
_cell.length_c   1.000
_cell.angle_alpha   90.00
_cell.angle_beta   90.00
_cell.angle_gamma   90.00
#
_symmetry.space_group_name_H-M   'P 1'
#
loop_
_entity.id
_entity.type
_entity.pdbx_description
1 polymer ?
#
loop_
_entity_poly.entity_id
_entity_poly.type
_entity_poly.pdbx_seq_one_letter_code
_entity_poly.pdbx_strand_id
1 'polypeptide(L)' 'MVDVVVTDDQAREILARSDTVRICDPRGRVLYTIAARPADVPDDIADMRRALASDQPRYTTAQVLDHLRSLSNQ' A
#
# COMPACT_ATOMS: atom_id res chain seq x y z
N MET A 1 -6.39 -22.40 3.15
CA MET A 1 -5.44 -21.40 2.62
C MET A 1 -4.70 -22.06 1.47
N VAL A 2 -4.54 -21.38 0.34
CA VAL A 2 -3.85 -21.93 -0.85
C VAL A 2 -2.75 -20.96 -1.22
N ASP A 3 -1.51 -21.43 -1.19
CA ASP A 3 -0.33 -20.63 -1.51
C ASP A 3 0.12 -20.91 -2.94
N VAL A 4 0.51 -19.85 -3.66
CA VAL A 4 1.08 -19.97 -5.00
C VAL A 4 2.59 -19.73 -4.87
N VAL A 5 3.37 -20.80 -5.01
CA VAL A 5 4.83 -20.73 -4.95
C VAL A 5 5.37 -20.42 -6.34
N VAL A 6 6.13 -19.32 -6.43
CA VAL A 6 6.87 -18.93 -7.64
C VAL A 6 8.30 -19.47 -7.58
N THR A 7 8.92 -19.64 -8.74
CA THR A 7 10.35 -19.97 -8.82
C THR A 7 11.22 -18.79 -8.41
N ASP A 8 12.50 -19.05 -8.07
CA ASP A 8 13.45 -18.00 -7.68
C ASP A 8 13.64 -16.94 -8.77
N ASP A 9 13.65 -17.33 -10.04
CA ASP A 9 13.78 -16.40 -11.16
C ASP A 9 12.52 -15.55 -11.34
N GLN A 10 11.33 -16.14 -11.17
CA GLN A 10 10.08 -15.40 -11.16
C GLN A 10 10.01 -14.43 -9.97
N ALA A 11 10.47 -14.86 -8.79
CA ALA A 11 10.53 -14.00 -7.62
C ALA A 11 11.46 -12.82 -7.85
N ARG A 12 12.64 -13.04 -8.47
CA ARG A 12 13.60 -11.97 -8.81
C ARG A 12 12.99 -10.97 -9.79
N GLU A 13 12.31 -11.45 -10.83
CA GLU A 13 11.63 -10.57 -11.80
C GLU A 13 10.49 -9.77 -11.15
N ILE A 14 9.68 -10.40 -10.29
CA ILE A 14 8.60 -9.70 -9.56
C ILE A 14 9.18 -8.61 -8.65
N LEU A 15 10.27 -8.91 -7.93
CA LEU A 15 10.89 -7.98 -6.98
C LEU A 15 11.68 -6.86 -7.64
N ALA A 16 12.19 -7.05 -8.86
CA ALA A 16 12.95 -6.05 -9.59
C ALA A 16 12.07 -5.00 -10.29
N ARG A 17 10.76 -5.22 -10.39
CA ARG A 17 9.84 -4.34 -11.13
C ARG A 17 9.31 -3.23 -10.23
N SER A 18 9.45 -1.99 -10.69
CA SER A 18 8.76 -0.82 -10.14
C SER A 18 7.31 -0.70 -10.63
N ASP A 19 6.89 -1.59 -11.53
CA ASP A 19 5.62 -1.53 -12.23
C ASP A 19 4.70 -2.69 -11.82
N THR A 20 3.41 -2.55 -12.14
CA THR A 20 2.40 -3.58 -11.90
C THR A 20 2.71 -4.89 -12.62
N VAL A 21 2.77 -6.00 -11.87
CA VAL A 21 2.98 -7.35 -12.41
C VAL A 21 1.66 -8.10 -12.54
N ARG A 22 1.42 -8.73 -13.70
CA ARG A 22 0.24 -9.57 -13.94
C ARG A 22 0.62 -11.04 -13.86
N ILE A 23 -0.13 -11.81 -13.08
CA ILE A 23 -0.06 -13.27 -13.05
C ILE A 23 -1.14 -13.80 -13.99
N CYS A 24 -0.72 -14.50 -15.03
CA CYS A 24 -1.61 -15.05 -16.06
C CYS A 24 -1.57 -16.59 -16.07
N ASP A 25 -2.65 -17.20 -16.57
CA ASP A 25 -2.65 -18.61 -16.94
C ASP A 25 -1.88 -18.84 -18.28
N PRO A 26 -1.63 -20.10 -18.67
CA PRO A 26 -0.95 -20.41 -19.94
C PRO A 26 -1.68 -19.96 -21.21
N ARG A 27 -2.97 -19.62 -21.12
CA ARG A 27 -3.77 -19.08 -22.23
C ARG A 27 -3.73 -17.55 -22.28
N GLY A 28 -2.99 -16.92 -21.37
CA GLY A 28 -2.85 -15.47 -21.26
C GLY A 28 -3.96 -14.77 -20.48
N ARG A 29 -4.85 -15.50 -19.81
CA ARG A 29 -5.90 -14.90 -18.96
C ARG A 29 -5.28 -14.42 -17.65
N VAL A 30 -5.53 -13.18 -17.27
CA VAL A 30 -5.08 -12.62 -15.99
C VAL A 30 -5.85 -13.28 -14.84
N LEU A 31 -5.10 -13.87 -13.91
CA LEU A 31 -5.63 -14.45 -12.66
C LEU A 31 -5.51 -13.46 -11.51
N TYR A 32 -4.40 -12.70 -11.46
CA TYR A 32 -4.13 -11.72 -10.41
C TYR A 32 -3.23 -10.60 -10.89
N THR A 33 -3.29 -9.46 -10.20
CA THR A 33 -2.46 -8.29 -10.45
C THR A 33 -1.78 -7.87 -9.16
N ILE A 34 -0.45 -7.89 -9.16
CA ILE A 34 0.38 -7.36 -8.08
C ILE A 34 0.69 -5.91 -8.46
N ALA A 35 0.07 -4.97 -7.74
CA ALA A 35 0.41 -3.56 -7.92
C ALA A 35 1.89 -3.34 -7.59
N ALA A 36 2.53 -2.43 -8.31
CA ALA A 36 3.86 -1.95 -7.97
C ALA A 36 3.95 -1.67 -6.47
N ARG A 37 4.97 -2.20 -5.81
CA ARG A 37 5.35 -1.69 -4.49
C ARG A 37 5.69 -0.22 -4.71
N PRO A 38 5.15 0.73 -3.94
CA PRO A 38 5.67 2.10 -4.00
C PRO A 38 7.17 1.99 -3.77
N ALA A 39 7.97 2.44 -4.74
CA ALA A 39 9.43 2.36 -4.66
C ALA A 39 9.99 3.16 -3.46
N ASP A 40 9.14 3.98 -2.83
CA ASP A 40 9.52 4.91 -1.77
C ASP A 40 8.64 4.77 -0.51
N VAL A 41 8.72 3.63 0.19
CA VAL A 41 8.31 3.52 1.61
C VAL A 41 9.43 3.83 2.64
N PRO A 42 10.49 4.63 2.35
CA PRO A 42 11.25 5.26 3.43
C PRO A 42 10.50 6.41 4.12
N ASP A 43 9.72 7.18 3.35
CA ASP A 43 9.08 8.40 3.84
C ASP A 43 7.94 8.12 4.82
N ASP A 44 7.16 7.06 4.60
CA ASP A 44 6.10 6.66 5.55
C ASP A 44 6.68 6.27 6.92
N ILE A 45 7.84 5.62 6.98
CA ILE A 45 8.47 5.27 8.26
C ILE A 45 9.01 6.52 8.95
N ALA A 46 9.61 7.44 8.20
CA ALA A 46 10.09 8.71 8.75
C ALA A 46 8.94 9.58 9.27
N ASP A 47 7.83 9.64 8.54
CA ASP A 47 6.62 10.37 8.93
C ASP A 47 5.90 9.70 10.10
N MET A 48 5.82 8.37 10.13
CA MET A 48 5.31 7.63 11.29
C MET A 48 6.19 7.86 12.54
N ARG A 49 7.52 7.87 12.40
CA ARG A 49 8.44 8.17 13.50
C ARG A 49 8.29 9.62 13.97
N ARG A 50 8.15 10.57 13.04
CA ARG A 50 7.91 11.99 13.34
C ARG A 50 6.56 12.20 14.03
N ALA A 51 5.50 11.53 13.57
CA ALA A 51 4.18 11.57 14.18
C ALA A 51 4.15 10.88 15.56
N LEU A 52 4.94 9.82 15.77
CA LEU A 52 5.06 9.16 17.07
C LEU A 52 5.80 10.04 18.08
N ALA A 53 6.84 10.76 17.63
CA ALA A 53 7.65 11.67 18.44
C ALA A 53 7.05 13.08 18.61
N SER A 54 5.91 13.38 17.99
CA SER A 54 5.24 14.67 18.08
C SER A 54 4.31 14.74 19.30
N ASP A 55 4.33 15.87 20.01
CA ASP A 55 3.37 16.21 21.08
C ASP A 55 2.06 16.79 20.54
N GLN A 56 1.82 16.72 19.22
CA GLN A 56 0.57 17.20 18.64
C GLN A 56 -0.63 16.35 19.13
N PRO A 57 -1.80 16.99 19.34
CA PRO A 57 -2.99 16.29 19.77
C PRO A 57 -3.39 15.24 18.73
N ARG A 58 -3.60 14.00 19.20
CA ARG A 58 -4.08 12.90 18.36
C ARG A 58 -5.59 12.93 18.30
N TYR A 59 -6.13 13.19 17.12
CA TYR A 59 -7.56 13.12 16.87
C TYR A 59 -7.97 11.71 16.48
N THR A 60 -9.06 11.22 17.06
CA THR A 60 -9.70 9.98 16.62
C THR A 60 -10.40 10.18 15.27
N THR A 61 -10.61 9.09 14.54
CA THR A 61 -11.38 9.12 13.29
C THR A 61 -12.73 9.81 13.45
N ALA A 62 -13.41 9.60 14.58
CA ALA A 62 -14.69 10.26 14.87
C ALA A 62 -14.56 11.79 14.94
N GLN A 63 -13.54 12.30 15.64
CA GLN A 63 -13.29 13.75 15.76
C GLN A 63 -12.95 14.39 14.42
N VAL A 64 -12.15 13.71 13.59
CA VAL A 64 -11.82 14.18 12.24
C VAL A 64 -13.08 14.21 11.37
N LEU A 65 -13.90 13.15 11.40
CA LEU A 65 -15.13 13.08 10.62
C LEU A 65 -16.16 14.13 11.05
N ASP A 66 -16.30 14.38 12.35
CA ASP A 66 -17.20 15.42 12.85
C ASP A 66 -16.73 16.81 12.44
N HIS A 67 -15.41 17.08 12.44
CA HIS A 67 -14.86 18.32 11.93
C HIS A 67 -15.12 18.50 10.42
N LEU A 68 -14.87 17.47 9.61
CA LEU A 68 -15.14 17.52 8.16
C LEU A 68 -16.63 17.73 7.83
N ARG A 69 -17.53 17.14 8.63
CA ARG A 69 -18.98 17.38 8.53
C ARG A 69 -19.35 18.82 8.87
N SER A 70 -18.68 19.43 9.85
CA SER A 70 -18.91 20.84 10.19
C SER A 70 -18.52 21.81 9.08
N LEU A 71 -17.49 21.47 8.29
CA LEU A 71 -17.00 22.29 7.17
C LEU A 71 -17.84 22.15 5.88
N SER A 72 -18.55 21.02 5.72
CA SER A 72 -19.38 20.74 4.53
C SER A 72 -20.83 21.26 4.66
N ASN A 73 -21.22 21.73 5.84
CA ASN A 73 -22.53 22.34 6.12
C ASN A 73 -22.49 23.88 6.16
N GLN A 74 -21.45 24.51 5.58
CA GLN A 74 -21.41 25.95 5.27
C GLN A 74 -21.64 26.18 3.78
#